data_AF-A0A7X7J7L4-F1
#
_entry.id   AF-A0A7X7J7L4-F1
#
_cell.length_a   1.000
_cell.length_b   1.000
_cell.length_c   1.000
_cell.angle_alpha   90.00
_cell.angle_beta   90.00
_cell.angle_gamma   90.00
#
_symmetry.space_group_name_H-M   'P 1'
#
loop_
_entity.id
_entity.type
_entity.pdbx_description
1 polymer ?
#
loop_
_entity_poly.entity_id
_entity_poly.type
_entity_poly.pdbx_seq_one_letter_code
_entity_poly.pdbx_strand_id
1 'polypeptide(L)'
;MPTILRQPRTFFLLPLITSLFFLWTAFCGFPFVVDAALYIGGPGAGYDALDFSIHHAVATGETETLSAPLEVTGSLAVSGTFNANGQPVTVPQALIVDGGSSFTSGASVVTLAGSVASYTSTNVDPDATTWTNGTLFIRSDLSQTLPSGETYGNLYLDDYTGGATTYTMGSTIEGDWVIYADATVEMTDDITVTGDVVVEGTLNTNGFALGVGGDVVLDGGTIAIDDSTISVAGNWDNSGGGTLTPGTGTVALTGTSQQVLGSTTFYNLTKTVASADTLTFGDGTTQTISAGGTLTLTGAHGAVLSLRTVSDDGVATFTIMDNGFEDVSFVDVKDAIATNGITATYAVDASGNTNWTFASHLVTSTANTLTAGTLRWAMTYALSDQAIYFDTTVFPSAAPATISVTTALPAVSQGNLTIDASPNAGG
;
A
#
# COMPACT_ATOMS: atom_id res chain seq x y z
N MET A 1 103.93 22.61 13.67
CA MET A 1 104.09 23.78 14.56
C MET A 1 103.73 25.03 13.76
N PRO A 2 102.91 25.98 14.24
CA PRO A 2 101.97 25.97 15.37
C PRO A 2 100.51 26.27 14.93
N THR A 3 99.67 26.47 15.95
CA THR A 3 98.21 26.39 16.00
C THR A 3 97.59 27.76 16.35
N ILE A 4 96.25 27.87 16.22
CA ILE A 4 95.29 28.56 17.13
C ILE A 4 94.74 29.98 16.82
N LEU A 5 93.43 29.98 16.47
CA LEU A 5 92.24 30.75 16.94
C LEU A 5 92.17 32.30 16.87
N ARG A 6 91.08 32.83 16.26
CA ARG A 6 89.78 33.14 16.92
C ARG A 6 88.69 33.61 15.92
N GLN A 7 87.46 33.15 16.16
CA GLN A 7 86.14 33.53 15.61
C GLN A 7 85.63 34.87 16.21
N PRO A 8 84.58 35.58 15.71
CA PRO A 8 83.22 35.03 15.51
C PRO A 8 82.34 35.56 14.34
N ARG A 9 81.20 34.87 14.24
CA ARG A 9 80.13 34.83 13.24
C ARG A 9 79.22 36.07 13.21
N THR A 10 78.69 36.38 12.03
CA THR A 10 77.28 36.81 11.86
C THR A 10 76.81 36.46 10.43
N PHE A 11 75.79 35.62 10.31
CA PHE A 11 75.11 35.22 9.06
C PHE A 11 73.72 35.90 9.04
N PHE A 12 73.32 36.49 7.92
CA PHE A 12 72.01 37.11 7.72
C PHE A 12 70.92 36.06 7.38
N LEU A 13 69.76 36.17 8.03
CA LEU A 13 68.57 35.32 7.89
C LEU A 13 67.74 35.66 6.64
N LEU A 14 67.30 34.63 5.90
CA LEU A 14 66.04 34.57 5.15
C LEU A 14 65.17 33.48 5.80
N PRO A 15 63.84 33.64 5.97
CA PRO A 15 63.03 32.57 6.53
C PRO A 15 62.67 31.53 5.46
N LEU A 16 63.17 30.31 5.66
CA LEU A 16 62.55 29.06 5.19
C LEU A 16 61.26 28.85 6.00
N ILE A 17 60.15 28.51 5.34
CA ILE A 17 59.04 27.78 5.97
C ILE A 17 59.07 26.38 5.38
N THR A 18 59.65 25.45 6.13
CA THR A 18 59.57 24.00 5.91
C THR A 18 58.77 23.39 7.06
N SER A 19 57.60 22.87 6.68
CA SER A 19 57.11 21.51 6.99
C SER A 19 56.73 21.11 8.42
N LEU A 20 55.81 20.15 8.41
CA LEU A 20 55.65 19.06 9.39
C LEU A 20 54.64 19.30 10.53
N PHE A 21 53.43 18.75 10.37
CA PHE A 21 52.64 18.28 11.51
C PHE A 21 52.54 16.76 11.43
N PHE A 22 53.19 16.11 12.40
CA PHE A 22 53.06 14.69 12.71
C PHE A 22 51.92 14.50 13.72
N LEU A 23 51.27 13.36 13.57
CA LEU A 23 50.19 12.76 14.34
C LEU A 23 50.44 12.77 15.87
N TRP A 24 49.42 13.09 16.66
CA TRP A 24 49.30 12.64 18.05
C TRP A 24 47.86 12.24 18.36
N THR A 25 47.64 10.95 18.58
CA THR A 25 46.43 10.39 19.20
C THR A 25 46.70 10.17 20.69
N ALA A 26 45.83 10.69 21.58
CA ALA A 26 45.16 9.91 22.64
C ALA A 26 44.37 10.81 23.61
N PHE A 27 43.22 10.29 24.05
CA PHE A 27 42.36 10.72 25.18
C PHE A 27 41.47 11.95 25.02
N CYS A 28 40.38 11.81 24.27
CA CYS A 28 38.99 11.97 24.74
C CYS A 28 38.06 11.59 23.58
N GLY A 29 37.03 10.78 23.84
CA GLY A 29 36.12 10.27 22.82
C GLY A 29 35.16 11.35 22.31
N PHE A 30 35.41 11.85 21.11
CA PHE A 30 34.45 12.49 20.20
C PHE A 30 34.98 12.29 18.76
N PRO A 31 34.14 12.02 17.75
CA PRO A 31 34.59 12.07 16.36
C PRO A 31 34.90 13.52 15.99
N PHE A 32 36.14 13.78 15.58
CA PHE A 32 36.59 15.07 15.07
C PHE A 32 36.31 15.12 13.57
N VAL A 33 35.37 15.96 13.15
CA VAL A 33 35.14 16.28 11.74
C VAL A 33 36.17 17.33 11.33
N VAL A 34 36.92 17.09 10.26
CA VAL A 34 37.85 18.06 9.69
C VAL A 34 37.03 19.11 8.94
N ASP A 35 36.83 20.25 9.56
CA ASP A 35 36.15 21.41 8.97
C ASP A 35 37.21 22.32 8.31
N ALA A 36 37.49 22.11 7.02
CA ALA A 36 38.21 23.07 6.19
C ALA A 36 37.98 22.78 4.70
N ALA A 37 37.19 23.62 4.04
CA ALA A 37 37.26 23.75 2.58
C ALA A 37 38.66 24.30 2.19
N LEU A 38 39.52 23.42 1.65
CA LEU A 38 40.83 23.81 1.13
C LEU A 38 40.70 24.33 -0.30
N TYR A 39 40.64 25.66 -0.46
CA TYR A 39 40.69 26.30 -1.78
C TYR A 39 42.13 26.38 -2.28
N ILE A 40 42.52 25.50 -3.21
CA ILE A 40 43.80 25.63 -3.94
C ILE A 40 43.52 26.25 -5.31
N GLY A 41 43.44 27.57 -5.36
CA GLY A 41 43.32 28.33 -6.61
C GLY A 41 44.59 29.12 -6.93
N GLY A 42 45.43 28.59 -7.82
CA GLY A 42 46.52 29.33 -8.47
C GLY A 42 46.62 28.92 -9.95
N PRO A 43 46.85 29.85 -10.89
CA PRO A 43 46.75 29.53 -12.32
C PRO A 43 48.00 28.77 -12.80
N GLY A 44 47.81 27.55 -13.31
CA GLY A 44 48.75 26.95 -14.28
C GLY A 44 49.54 25.71 -13.87
N ALA A 45 49.00 24.80 -13.04
CA ALA A 45 49.56 23.45 -12.91
C ALA A 45 48.47 22.40 -13.12
N GLY A 46 48.72 21.40 -13.96
CA GLY A 46 47.82 20.27 -14.13
C GLY A 46 47.69 19.51 -12.80
N TYR A 47 46.46 19.19 -12.42
CA TYR A 47 46.17 18.52 -11.16
C TYR A 47 45.81 17.05 -11.46
N ASP A 48 46.68 16.13 -11.02
CA ASP A 48 46.24 14.80 -10.62
C ASP A 48 45.28 14.97 -9.45
N ALA A 49 44.07 14.41 -9.59
CA ALA A 49 43.01 14.49 -8.61
C ALA A 49 43.49 13.94 -7.26
N LEU A 50 43.59 14.82 -6.26
CA LEU A 50 43.68 14.43 -4.87
C LEU A 50 42.27 14.04 -4.43
N ASP A 51 42.08 12.74 -4.22
CA ASP A 51 40.92 12.11 -3.61
C ASP A 51 40.78 12.62 -2.15
N PHE A 52 40.08 13.74 -1.97
CA PHE A 52 39.66 14.23 -0.66
C PHE A 52 38.35 13.51 -0.30
N SER A 53 38.47 12.58 0.66
CA SER A 53 37.38 11.84 1.30
C SER A 53 36.12 12.72 1.50
N ILE A 54 35.14 12.68 0.59
CA ILE A 54 34.07 11.68 0.45
C ILE A 54 32.86 11.94 1.37
N HIS A 55 32.75 13.10 2.05
CA HIS A 55 31.58 13.44 2.87
C HIS A 55 31.16 14.91 2.72
N HIS A 56 29.85 15.18 2.71
CA HIS A 56 29.29 16.54 2.78
C HIS A 56 28.64 16.74 4.15
N ALA A 57 28.89 17.87 4.79
CA ALA A 57 28.40 18.15 6.13
C ALA A 57 27.80 19.55 6.24
N VAL A 58 26.61 19.65 6.83
CA VAL A 58 26.01 20.92 7.27
C VAL A 58 26.23 21.08 8.75
N ALA A 59 27.07 22.04 9.13
CA ALA A 59 27.42 22.27 10.53
C ALA A 59 26.27 22.87 11.35
N THR A 60 26.34 22.71 12.67
CA THR A 60 25.34 23.25 13.60
C THR A 60 25.21 24.77 13.49
N GLY A 61 23.97 25.24 13.35
CA GLY A 61 23.66 26.65 13.17
C GLY A 61 23.78 27.16 11.73
N GLU A 62 24.31 26.35 10.81
CA GLU A 62 24.36 26.67 9.39
C GLU A 62 23.07 26.26 8.67
N THR A 63 22.78 26.95 7.58
CA THR A 63 21.67 26.64 6.67
C THR A 63 22.20 26.47 5.26
N GLU A 64 21.96 25.30 4.68
CA GLU A 64 22.24 25.01 3.28
C GLU A 64 20.93 24.85 2.52
N THR A 65 20.82 25.54 1.38
CA THR A 65 19.69 25.42 0.47
C THR A 65 20.24 25.18 -0.93
N LEU A 66 19.90 24.06 -1.53
CA LEU A 66 20.42 23.69 -2.84
C LEU A 66 19.85 24.61 -3.93
N SER A 67 20.72 24.95 -4.89
CA SER A 67 20.38 25.64 -6.14
C SER A 67 20.70 24.82 -7.38
N ALA A 68 21.31 23.65 -7.19
CA ALA A 68 21.66 22.67 -8.20
C ALA A 68 21.63 21.26 -7.54
N PRO A 69 21.60 20.17 -8.33
CA PRO A 69 21.69 18.81 -7.78
C PRO A 69 22.94 18.61 -6.92
N LEU A 70 22.80 17.80 -5.87
CA LEU A 70 23.91 17.40 -4.99
C LEU A 70 24.20 15.91 -5.18
N GLU A 71 25.42 15.60 -5.62
CA GLU A 71 25.96 14.24 -5.61
C GLU A 71 27.15 14.23 -4.67
N VAL A 72 27.07 13.44 -3.60
CA VAL A 72 28.20 13.21 -2.69
C VAL A 72 28.83 11.86 -2.99
N THR A 73 30.11 11.71 -2.69
CA THR A 73 30.81 10.43 -2.93
C THR A 73 30.71 9.46 -1.74
N GLY A 74 30.17 9.90 -0.59
CA GLY A 74 29.99 9.09 0.61
C GLY A 74 28.76 9.48 1.42
N SER A 75 28.92 9.77 2.71
CA SER A 75 27.78 10.14 3.58
C SER A 75 27.45 11.63 3.51
N LEU A 76 26.17 11.95 3.68
CA LEU A 76 25.67 13.30 3.93
C LEU A 76 25.30 13.42 5.42
N ALA A 77 25.99 14.29 6.15
CA ALA A 77 25.73 14.55 7.56
C ALA A 77 25.10 15.93 7.76
N VAL A 78 23.99 16.00 8.49
CA VAL A 78 23.26 17.24 8.73
C VAL A 78 23.15 17.46 10.24
N SER A 79 23.96 18.39 10.74
CA SER A 79 23.91 18.89 12.12
C SER A 79 23.27 20.29 12.22
N GLY A 80 22.90 20.87 11.07
CA GLY A 80 22.27 22.20 10.90
C GLY A 80 20.93 22.12 10.16
N THR A 81 20.67 23.04 9.24
CA THR A 81 19.47 23.01 8.37
C THR A 81 19.86 22.72 6.92
N PHE A 82 19.32 21.67 6.33
CA PHE A 82 19.51 21.32 4.93
C PHE A 82 18.16 21.32 4.20
N ASN A 83 18.06 22.08 3.11
CA ASN A 83 16.89 22.12 2.25
C ASN A 83 17.28 21.75 0.82
N ALA A 84 16.77 20.61 0.34
CA ALA A 84 17.04 20.14 -1.01
C ALA A 84 16.36 21.00 -2.09
N ASN A 85 15.33 21.78 -1.74
CA ASN A 85 14.74 22.83 -2.58
C ASN A 85 14.36 22.36 -4.01
N GLY A 86 13.80 21.15 -4.11
CA GLY A 86 13.43 20.52 -5.38
C GLY A 86 14.60 20.02 -6.24
N GLN A 87 15.84 20.12 -5.74
CA GLN A 87 17.02 19.56 -6.40
C GLN A 87 17.24 18.10 -5.99
N PRO A 88 17.62 17.21 -6.93
CA PRO A 88 18.00 15.84 -6.61
C PRO A 88 19.19 15.79 -5.65
N VAL A 89 19.17 14.81 -4.75
CA VAL A 89 20.27 14.52 -3.81
C VAL A 89 20.64 13.05 -3.93
N THR A 90 21.91 12.72 -4.19
CA THR A 90 22.40 11.34 -4.25
C THR A 90 23.48 11.10 -3.20
N VAL A 91 23.27 10.08 -2.36
CA VAL A 91 24.14 9.72 -1.24
C VAL A 91 24.46 8.21 -1.31
N PRO A 92 25.69 7.81 -1.65
CA PRO A 92 26.04 6.40 -1.78
C PRO A 92 26.31 5.66 -0.45
N GLN A 93 26.39 6.40 0.67
CA GLN A 93 26.55 5.83 2.01
C GLN A 93 25.39 6.28 2.93
N ALA A 94 25.68 6.77 4.14
CA ALA A 94 24.66 7.12 5.11
C ALA A 94 24.10 8.54 4.87
N LEU A 95 22.78 8.70 5.00
CA LEU A 95 22.19 9.99 5.37
C LEU A 95 22.10 10.04 6.90
N ILE A 96 22.76 11.03 7.50
CA ILE A 96 22.81 11.22 8.95
C ILE A 96 22.20 12.59 9.27
N VAL A 97 21.20 12.63 10.16
CA VAL A 97 20.54 13.86 10.60
C VAL A 97 20.49 13.87 12.12
N ASP A 98 21.29 14.74 12.72
CA ASP A 98 21.45 14.82 14.18
C ASP A 98 20.20 15.43 14.84
N GLY A 99 19.92 15.01 16.08
CA GLY A 99 18.82 15.58 16.85
C GLY A 99 18.96 17.10 17.05
N GLY A 100 17.87 17.84 16.76
CA GLY A 100 17.85 19.31 16.75
C GLY A 100 18.26 19.95 15.41
N SER A 101 18.58 19.14 14.41
CA SER A 101 18.80 19.58 13.02
C SER A 101 17.50 19.62 12.23
N SER A 102 17.55 20.02 10.96
CA SER A 102 16.44 19.81 10.04
C SER A 102 16.91 19.43 8.63
N PHE A 103 16.32 18.39 8.08
CA PHE A 103 16.45 17.99 6.69
C PHE A 103 15.08 18.10 6.02
N THR A 104 14.97 18.89 4.96
CA THR A 104 13.74 19.02 4.18
C THR A 104 14.02 18.60 2.74
N SER A 105 13.35 17.54 2.29
CA SER A 105 13.41 17.12 0.89
C SER A 105 12.66 18.09 -0.03
N GLY A 106 11.54 18.66 0.43
CA GLY A 106 10.60 19.35 -0.46
C GLY A 106 10.17 18.42 -1.60
N ALA A 107 10.02 18.94 -2.81
CA ALA A 107 9.66 18.13 -4.00
C ALA A 107 10.84 17.32 -4.59
N SER A 108 11.96 17.21 -3.88
CA SER A 108 13.16 16.54 -4.38
C SER A 108 13.03 15.02 -4.38
N VAL A 109 13.80 14.39 -5.28
CA VAL A 109 14.18 12.98 -5.18
C VAL A 109 15.49 12.87 -4.42
N VAL A 110 15.48 12.19 -3.28
CA VAL A 110 16.67 11.85 -2.50
C VAL A 110 16.93 10.36 -2.68
N THR A 111 18.07 10.05 -3.30
CA THR A 111 18.48 8.68 -3.61
C THR A 111 19.63 8.27 -2.72
N LEU A 112 19.41 7.25 -1.90
CA LEU A 112 20.46 6.54 -1.18
C LEU A 112 20.80 5.31 -2.00
N ALA A 113 21.98 5.28 -2.63
CA ALA A 113 22.31 4.21 -3.57
C ALA A 113 23.76 3.76 -3.46
N GLY A 114 23.96 2.61 -2.82
CA GLY A 114 25.28 2.00 -2.66
C GLY A 114 25.23 0.78 -1.75
N SER A 115 26.28 -0.04 -1.80
CA SER A 115 26.34 -1.29 -1.03
C SER A 115 26.34 -1.10 0.48
N VAL A 116 26.58 0.13 0.95
CA VAL A 116 26.52 0.51 2.36
C VAL A 116 25.57 1.69 2.60
N ALA A 117 24.69 1.98 1.64
CA ALA A 117 23.72 3.06 1.78
C ALA A 117 22.80 2.80 2.97
N SER A 118 22.60 3.80 3.83
CA SER A 118 21.80 3.58 5.05
C SER A 118 20.96 4.78 5.47
N TYR A 119 19.75 4.46 5.90
CA TYR A 119 18.75 5.34 6.48
C TYR A 119 18.06 4.60 7.61
N THR A 120 18.61 4.74 8.81
CA THR A 120 18.21 3.97 9.98
C THR A 120 17.84 4.89 11.12
N SER A 121 17.09 4.36 12.09
CA SER A 121 16.80 5.05 13.36
C SER A 121 18.03 5.43 14.18
N THR A 122 19.21 4.87 13.88
CA THR A 122 20.48 5.29 14.51
C THR A 122 21.12 6.47 13.79
N ASN A 123 20.85 6.62 12.50
CA ASN A 123 21.44 7.68 11.68
C ASN A 123 20.59 8.95 11.69
N VAL A 124 19.28 8.82 11.91
CA VAL A 124 18.32 9.88 11.70
C VAL A 124 17.39 10.00 12.89
N ASP A 125 17.28 11.22 13.42
CA ASP A 125 16.17 11.61 14.29
C ASP A 125 14.91 11.84 13.43
N PRO A 126 13.83 11.05 13.60
CA PRO A 126 12.64 11.16 12.77
C PRO A 126 11.92 12.52 12.88
N ASP A 127 12.11 13.22 14.00
CA ASP A 127 11.54 14.57 14.19
C ASP A 127 12.34 15.65 13.43
N ALA A 128 13.52 15.30 12.92
CA ALA A 128 14.42 16.20 12.21
C ALA A 128 14.29 16.08 10.68
N THR A 129 13.48 15.17 10.15
CA THR A 129 13.28 15.01 8.71
C THR A 129 11.90 15.47 8.27
N THR A 130 11.81 15.97 7.05
CA THR A 130 10.54 16.33 6.42
C THR A 130 10.57 15.86 4.98
N TRP A 131 9.82 14.79 4.73
CA TRP A 131 9.71 14.12 3.43
C TRP A 131 8.46 14.49 2.65
N THR A 132 7.55 15.25 3.25
CA THR A 132 6.25 15.60 2.66
C THR A 132 6.47 16.29 1.30
N ASN A 133 5.87 15.71 0.24
CA ASN A 133 6.00 16.05 -1.19
C ASN A 133 7.25 15.54 -1.95
N GLY A 134 8.20 14.89 -1.28
CA GLY A 134 9.43 14.38 -1.90
C GLY A 134 9.39 12.88 -2.17
N THR A 135 10.46 12.35 -2.75
CA THR A 135 10.67 10.91 -2.89
C THR A 135 11.94 10.51 -2.16
N LEU A 136 11.84 9.56 -1.25
CA LEU A 136 12.99 8.84 -0.70
C LEU A 136 13.13 7.52 -1.48
N PHE A 137 14.25 7.36 -2.18
CA PHE A 137 14.58 6.12 -2.87
C PHE A 137 15.81 5.48 -2.22
N ILE A 138 15.62 4.34 -1.56
CA ILE A 138 16.70 3.58 -0.93
C ILE A 138 17.01 2.35 -1.79
N ARG A 139 18.25 2.26 -2.24
CA ARG A 139 18.85 1.11 -2.91
C ARG A 139 20.10 0.71 -2.13
N SER A 140 20.01 -0.34 -1.34
CA SER A 140 21.07 -0.76 -0.44
C SER A 140 21.22 -2.27 -0.45
N ASP A 141 22.44 -2.76 -0.22
CA ASP A 141 22.68 -4.17 0.10
C ASP A 141 22.56 -4.43 1.62
N LEU A 142 22.34 -3.38 2.42
CA LEU A 142 22.20 -3.46 3.87
C LEU A 142 20.73 -3.60 4.25
N SER A 143 20.40 -4.74 4.85
CA SER A 143 19.14 -4.88 5.58
C SER A 143 19.11 -3.91 6.75
N GLN A 144 18.01 -3.17 6.88
CA GLN A 144 17.94 -2.03 7.79
C GLN A 144 16.54 -1.77 8.33
N THR A 145 16.50 -1.17 9.52
CA THR A 145 15.27 -0.69 10.15
C THR A 145 15.15 0.80 9.94
N LEU A 146 14.12 1.22 9.21
CA LEU A 146 13.83 2.63 8.96
C LEU A 146 13.40 3.32 10.26
N PRO A 147 13.56 4.65 10.36
CA PRO A 147 13.00 5.42 11.46
C PRO A 147 11.48 5.18 11.60
N SER A 148 11.04 4.81 12.80
CA SER A 148 9.63 4.56 13.11
C SER A 148 8.84 5.86 13.20
N GLY A 149 7.58 5.86 12.73
CA GLY A 149 6.68 7.01 12.87
C GLY A 149 6.95 8.18 11.92
N GLU A 150 7.92 8.08 11.00
CA GLU A 150 8.07 9.07 9.95
C GLU A 150 6.88 9.10 8.98
N THR A 151 6.70 10.25 8.35
CA THR A 151 5.77 10.43 7.23
C THR A 151 6.57 10.70 5.97
N TYR A 152 6.54 9.76 5.03
CA TYR A 152 7.19 9.88 3.73
C TYR A 152 6.24 10.50 2.70
N GLY A 153 6.77 11.21 1.70
CA GLY A 153 6.04 11.52 0.48
C GLY A 153 5.86 10.24 -0.34
N ASN A 154 6.77 10.00 -1.27
CA ASN A 154 6.93 8.68 -1.89
C ASN A 154 8.09 7.93 -1.21
N LEU A 155 7.96 6.62 -1.08
CA LEU A 155 9.01 5.75 -0.56
C LEU A 155 9.26 4.60 -1.52
N TYR A 156 10.48 4.51 -2.05
CA TYR A 156 10.89 3.45 -2.96
C TYR A 156 12.02 2.64 -2.33
N LEU A 157 11.87 1.31 -2.31
CA LEU A 157 12.78 0.39 -1.62
C LEU A 157 13.28 -0.68 -2.60
N ASP A 158 14.59 -0.82 -2.72
CA ASP A 158 15.25 -1.75 -3.63
C ASP A 158 16.56 -2.28 -3.03
N ASP A 159 17.11 -3.32 -3.63
CA ASP A 159 18.50 -3.72 -3.42
C ASP A 159 19.44 -2.91 -4.33
N TYR A 160 20.72 -2.79 -3.98
CA TYR A 160 21.67 -2.05 -4.83
C TYR A 160 22.33 -2.91 -5.91
N THR A 161 22.58 -4.19 -5.64
CA THR A 161 23.35 -5.09 -6.52
C THR A 161 22.56 -6.26 -7.10
N GLY A 162 21.26 -6.37 -6.79
CA GLY A 162 20.40 -7.49 -7.16
C GLY A 162 20.49 -8.68 -6.20
N GLY A 163 20.86 -8.43 -4.95
CA GLY A 163 20.76 -9.34 -3.81
C GLY A 163 19.38 -9.31 -3.15
N ALA A 164 19.25 -9.86 -1.94
CA ALA A 164 18.02 -9.75 -1.16
C ALA A 164 18.25 -8.82 0.03
N THR A 165 17.51 -7.71 0.09
CA THR A 165 17.62 -6.73 1.17
C THR A 165 16.31 -6.58 1.94
N THR A 166 16.38 -6.65 3.27
CA THR A 166 15.22 -6.52 4.16
C THR A 166 15.11 -5.12 4.76
N TYR A 167 13.95 -4.51 4.62
CA TYR A 167 13.56 -3.24 5.22
C TYR A 167 12.51 -3.46 6.30
N THR A 168 12.81 -3.07 7.53
CA THR A 168 11.86 -3.14 8.65
C THR A 168 11.28 -1.76 8.92
N MET A 169 9.94 -1.61 8.93
CA MET A 169 9.32 -0.29 9.09
C MET A 169 7.89 -0.31 9.66
N GLY A 170 7.48 0.84 10.21
CA GLY A 170 6.12 1.15 10.63
C GLY A 170 5.93 2.67 10.56
N SER A 171 5.42 3.16 9.43
CA SER A 171 5.43 4.58 9.05
C SER A 171 4.20 4.94 8.19
N THR A 172 3.97 6.24 7.99
CA THR A 172 2.94 6.74 7.05
C THR A 172 3.58 7.13 5.72
N ILE A 173 2.88 6.90 4.61
CA ILE A 173 3.31 7.29 3.26
C ILE A 173 2.17 8.11 2.63
N GLU A 174 2.40 9.38 2.34
CA GLU A 174 1.40 10.29 1.77
C GLU A 174 1.25 10.16 0.24
N GLY A 175 2.26 9.60 -0.43
CA GLY A 175 2.27 9.33 -1.85
C GLY A 175 2.35 7.83 -2.11
N ASP A 176 3.20 7.45 -3.06
CA ASP A 176 3.32 6.07 -3.54
C ASP A 176 4.39 5.29 -2.78
N TRP A 177 4.11 4.01 -2.55
CA TRP A 177 5.04 3.05 -2.00
C TRP A 177 5.40 2.00 -3.05
N VAL A 178 6.69 1.89 -3.39
CA VAL A 178 7.18 0.88 -4.34
C VAL A 178 8.20 -0.01 -3.66
N ILE A 179 7.96 -1.32 -3.72
CA ILE A 179 8.86 -2.37 -3.24
C ILE A 179 9.36 -3.13 -4.46
N TYR A 180 10.60 -2.87 -4.87
CA TYR A 180 11.21 -3.50 -6.04
C TYR A 180 11.54 -4.98 -5.80
N ALA A 181 11.75 -5.73 -6.88
CA ALA A 181 11.85 -7.20 -6.90
C ALA A 181 12.77 -7.83 -5.84
N ASP A 182 13.86 -7.13 -5.52
CA ASP A 182 14.93 -7.61 -4.65
C ASP A 182 14.82 -7.08 -3.20
N ALA A 183 13.77 -6.29 -2.92
CA ALA A 183 13.45 -5.80 -1.58
C ALA A 183 12.41 -6.69 -0.88
N THR A 184 12.63 -6.93 0.41
CA THR A 184 11.64 -7.50 1.34
C THR A 184 11.30 -6.47 2.39
N VAL A 185 10.02 -6.19 2.61
CA VAL A 185 9.54 -5.35 3.70
C VAL A 185 8.95 -6.20 4.81
N GLU A 186 9.36 -5.90 6.04
CA GLU A 186 8.79 -6.43 7.28
C GLU A 186 8.08 -5.30 8.03
N MET A 187 6.75 -5.34 8.10
CA MET A 187 5.98 -4.37 8.86
C MET A 187 6.16 -4.60 10.37
N THR A 188 6.26 -3.52 11.14
CA THR A 188 6.35 -3.52 12.61
C THR A 188 5.27 -2.70 13.30
N ASP A 189 4.44 -2.01 12.53
CA ASP A 189 3.28 -1.26 12.99
C ASP A 189 2.29 -1.15 11.82
N ASP A 190 1.08 -0.66 12.07
CA ASP A 190 0.12 -0.35 11.03
C ASP A 190 0.71 0.70 10.07
N ILE A 191 0.58 0.46 8.76
CA ILE A 191 1.03 1.38 7.72
C ILE A 191 -0.18 1.94 6.99
N THR A 192 -0.19 3.25 6.77
CA THR A 192 -1.14 3.93 5.88
C THR A 192 -0.39 4.51 4.69
N VAL A 193 -0.85 4.16 3.49
CA VAL A 193 -0.40 4.70 2.21
C VAL A 193 -1.56 5.45 1.59
N THR A 194 -1.38 6.73 1.27
CA THR A 194 -2.45 7.53 0.63
C THR A 194 -2.47 7.33 -0.88
N GLY A 195 -1.31 7.15 -1.51
CA GLY A 195 -1.18 6.79 -2.93
C GLY A 195 -1.23 5.29 -3.17
N ASP A 196 -0.51 4.86 -4.21
CA ASP A 196 -0.49 3.47 -4.66
C ASP A 196 0.55 2.64 -3.89
N VAL A 197 0.30 1.33 -3.78
CA VAL A 197 1.28 0.34 -3.32
C VAL A 197 1.62 -0.58 -4.48
N VAL A 198 2.86 -0.53 -4.95
CA VAL A 198 3.38 -1.41 -6.01
C VAL A 198 4.36 -2.41 -5.39
N VAL A 199 4.10 -3.69 -5.59
CA VAL A 199 4.91 -4.79 -5.04
C VAL A 199 5.45 -5.66 -6.17
N GLU A 200 6.72 -5.45 -6.48
CA GLU A 200 7.54 -6.34 -7.32
C GLU A 200 8.34 -7.32 -6.44
N GLY A 201 8.70 -6.90 -5.21
CA GLY A 201 9.43 -7.70 -4.22
C GLY A 201 8.53 -8.47 -3.26
N THR A 202 8.85 -8.42 -1.96
CA THR A 202 8.04 -9.07 -0.90
C THR A 202 7.56 -8.06 0.15
N LEU A 203 6.28 -8.11 0.52
CA LEU A 203 5.70 -7.35 1.62
C LEU A 203 5.08 -8.29 2.65
N ASN A 204 5.65 -8.32 3.85
CA ASN A 204 5.16 -9.09 4.99
C ASN A 204 4.47 -8.14 5.97
N THR A 205 3.15 -8.32 6.13
CA THR A 205 2.36 -7.46 7.05
C THR A 205 2.55 -7.83 8.52
N ASN A 206 3.00 -9.05 8.84
CA ASN A 206 3.30 -9.50 10.19
C ASN A 206 2.15 -9.30 11.20
N GLY A 207 0.90 -9.38 10.74
CA GLY A 207 -0.29 -9.15 11.56
C GLY A 207 -0.70 -7.67 11.72
N PHE A 208 0.06 -6.72 11.19
CA PHE A 208 -0.27 -5.29 11.20
C PHE A 208 -1.14 -4.89 10.01
N ALA A 209 -2.05 -3.94 10.22
CA ALA A 209 -2.97 -3.49 9.18
C ALA A 209 -2.26 -2.62 8.13
N LEU A 210 -2.66 -2.79 6.87
CA LEU A 210 -2.24 -1.95 5.75
C LEU A 210 -3.44 -1.21 5.17
N GLY A 211 -3.47 0.11 5.30
CA GLY A 211 -4.46 0.97 4.64
C GLY A 211 -3.89 1.58 3.38
N VAL A 212 -4.55 1.40 2.24
CA VAL A 212 -4.13 1.92 0.93
C VAL A 212 -5.23 2.80 0.35
N GLY A 213 -4.91 4.07 0.13
CA GLY A 213 -5.78 5.09 -0.45
C GLY A 213 -5.91 4.99 -1.97
N GLY A 214 -4.83 4.58 -2.64
CA GLY A 214 -4.78 4.28 -4.07
C GLY A 214 -4.91 2.80 -4.37
N ASP A 215 -4.27 2.38 -5.46
CA ASP A 215 -4.31 1.02 -5.98
C ASP A 215 -3.28 0.13 -5.26
N VAL A 216 -3.60 -1.16 -5.13
CA VAL A 216 -2.61 -2.20 -4.80
C VAL A 216 -2.27 -2.94 -6.06
N VAL A 217 -1.01 -2.85 -6.50
CA VAL A 217 -0.49 -3.46 -7.73
C VAL A 217 0.53 -4.54 -7.37
N LEU A 218 0.21 -5.80 -7.67
CA LEU A 218 1.12 -6.94 -7.55
C LEU A 218 1.78 -7.22 -8.91
N ASP A 219 2.92 -6.58 -9.15
CA ASP A 219 3.68 -6.71 -10.40
C ASP A 219 4.76 -7.79 -10.28
N GLY A 220 4.32 -9.04 -10.10
CA GLY A 220 5.19 -10.21 -9.95
C GLY A 220 5.69 -10.47 -8.53
N GLY A 221 5.49 -9.54 -7.60
CA GLY A 221 5.88 -9.66 -6.18
C GLY A 221 4.95 -10.54 -5.33
N THR A 222 5.26 -10.62 -4.04
CA THR A 222 4.49 -11.36 -3.03
C THR A 222 4.02 -10.45 -1.90
N ILE A 223 2.74 -10.57 -1.52
CA ILE A 223 2.21 -9.98 -0.28
C ILE A 223 1.80 -11.11 0.68
N ALA A 224 2.34 -11.12 1.90
CA ALA A 224 1.94 -12.02 2.97
C ALA A 224 1.12 -11.26 4.04
N ILE A 225 -0.16 -11.64 4.18
CA ILE A 225 -1.12 -10.96 5.07
C ILE A 225 -1.09 -11.53 6.50
N ASP A 226 -0.67 -12.78 6.68
CA ASP A 226 -0.82 -13.52 7.94
C ASP A 226 -2.28 -13.50 8.44
N ASP A 227 -2.58 -12.82 9.55
CA ASP A 227 -3.93 -12.63 10.09
C ASP A 227 -4.41 -11.16 10.05
N SER A 228 -3.69 -10.29 9.33
CA SER A 228 -3.97 -8.87 9.25
C SER A 228 -5.08 -8.50 8.25
N THR A 229 -5.32 -7.20 8.09
CA THR A 229 -6.25 -6.66 7.09
C THR A 229 -5.54 -5.67 6.17
N ILE A 230 -5.72 -5.87 4.87
CA ILE A 230 -5.38 -4.88 3.82
C ILE A 230 -6.68 -4.20 3.40
N SER A 231 -6.81 -2.90 3.67
CA SER A 231 -7.93 -2.08 3.22
C SER A 231 -7.51 -1.28 1.98
N VAL A 232 -8.22 -1.45 0.86
CA VAL A 232 -7.87 -0.85 -0.43
C VAL A 232 -9.01 0.05 -0.91
N ALA A 233 -8.72 1.33 -1.09
CA ALA A 233 -9.66 2.31 -1.61
C ALA A 233 -9.57 2.48 -3.15
N GLY A 234 -8.43 2.18 -3.76
CA GLY A 234 -8.29 2.06 -5.22
C GLY A 234 -8.57 0.65 -5.73
N ASN A 235 -7.96 0.25 -6.83
CA ASN A 235 -8.12 -1.07 -7.43
C ASN A 235 -7.21 -2.12 -6.77
N TRP A 236 -7.61 -3.38 -6.91
CA TRP A 236 -6.73 -4.51 -6.67
C TRP A 236 -6.26 -5.05 -8.02
N ASP A 237 -4.99 -4.86 -8.36
CA ASP A 237 -4.41 -5.28 -9.63
C ASP A 237 -3.33 -6.35 -9.44
N ASN A 238 -3.68 -7.60 -9.76
CA ASN A 238 -2.74 -8.71 -9.86
C ASN A 238 -2.51 -9.17 -11.31
N SER A 239 -2.67 -8.27 -12.29
CA SER A 239 -2.45 -8.59 -13.70
C SER A 239 -0.98 -8.82 -14.06
N GLY A 240 -0.05 -8.30 -13.26
CA GLY A 240 1.39 -8.56 -13.34
C GLY A 240 1.81 -9.96 -12.87
N GLY A 241 0.88 -10.75 -12.31
CA GLY A 241 1.13 -12.16 -11.96
C GLY A 241 1.86 -12.36 -10.63
N GLY A 242 1.69 -11.46 -9.67
CA GLY A 242 2.18 -11.63 -8.31
C GLY A 242 1.38 -12.66 -7.49
N THR A 243 1.85 -12.90 -6.27
CA THR A 243 1.31 -13.90 -5.34
C THR A 243 0.77 -13.23 -4.07
N LEU A 244 -0.50 -13.46 -3.77
CA LEU A 244 -1.05 -13.20 -2.44
C LEU A 244 -0.92 -14.46 -1.59
N THR A 245 -0.26 -14.36 -0.44
CA THR A 245 -0.26 -15.37 0.62
C THR A 245 -1.19 -14.88 1.74
N PRO A 246 -2.49 -15.22 1.69
CA PRO A 246 -3.47 -14.53 2.51
C PRO A 246 -3.48 -14.96 3.98
N GLY A 247 -2.86 -16.09 4.35
CA GLY A 247 -2.98 -16.65 5.70
C GLY A 247 -4.45 -16.83 6.11
N THR A 248 -4.85 -16.22 7.23
CA THR A 248 -6.26 -16.05 7.63
C THR A 248 -6.74 -14.60 7.51
N GLY A 249 -5.95 -13.74 6.90
CA GLY A 249 -6.18 -12.31 6.78
C GLY A 249 -7.28 -11.93 5.80
N THR A 250 -7.50 -10.62 5.69
CA THR A 250 -8.62 -10.03 4.94
C THR A 250 -8.15 -9.00 3.94
N VAL A 251 -8.64 -9.08 2.70
CA VAL A 251 -8.61 -7.97 1.75
C VAL A 251 -10.00 -7.31 1.74
N ALA A 252 -10.03 -6.04 2.13
CA ALA A 252 -11.24 -5.23 2.19
C ALA A 252 -11.21 -4.14 1.12
N LEU A 253 -12.12 -4.24 0.16
CA LEU A 253 -12.31 -3.25 -0.90
C LEU A 253 -13.27 -2.17 -0.37
N THR A 254 -12.72 -1.02 0.00
CA THR A 254 -13.43 0.07 0.71
C THR A 254 -13.78 1.26 -0.17
N GLY A 255 -13.20 1.32 -1.37
CA GLY A 255 -13.38 2.39 -2.33
C GLY A 255 -14.70 2.38 -3.09
N THR A 256 -14.78 3.15 -4.16
CA THR A 256 -15.93 3.19 -5.08
C THR A 256 -15.52 2.76 -6.47
N SER A 257 -16.38 2.01 -7.17
CA SER A 257 -16.17 1.63 -8.58
C SER A 257 -14.83 0.94 -8.82
N GLN A 258 -14.48 0.02 -7.92
CA GLN A 258 -13.17 -0.65 -7.90
C GLN A 258 -13.10 -1.78 -8.93
N GLN A 259 -11.88 -2.08 -9.34
CA GLN A 259 -11.55 -3.23 -10.17
C GLN A 259 -10.76 -4.28 -9.38
N VAL A 260 -11.00 -5.55 -9.69
CA VAL A 260 -10.16 -6.69 -9.30
C VAL A 260 -9.62 -7.30 -10.59
N LEU A 261 -8.35 -7.00 -10.88
CA LEU A 261 -7.66 -7.42 -12.09
C LEU A 261 -6.66 -8.55 -11.79
N GLY A 262 -6.40 -9.38 -12.79
CA GLY A 262 -5.63 -10.62 -12.60
C GLY A 262 -6.36 -11.65 -11.75
N SER A 263 -5.75 -12.82 -11.56
CA SER A 263 -6.32 -13.89 -10.72
C SER A 263 -5.66 -13.86 -9.35
N THR A 264 -6.44 -13.86 -8.26
CA THR A 264 -5.91 -13.82 -6.89
C THR A 264 -6.58 -14.88 -6.02
N THR A 265 -5.82 -15.46 -5.09
CA THR A 265 -6.34 -16.34 -4.03
C THR A 265 -6.44 -15.55 -2.73
N PHE A 266 -7.66 -15.30 -2.28
CA PHE A 266 -7.97 -14.64 -1.01
C PHE A 266 -8.30 -15.69 0.06
N TYR A 267 -8.12 -15.31 1.33
CA TYR A 267 -8.77 -16.02 2.44
C TYR A 267 -10.12 -15.36 2.71
N ASN A 268 -10.13 -14.09 3.17
CA ASN A 268 -11.35 -13.28 3.18
C ASN A 268 -11.26 -12.18 2.12
N LEU A 269 -12.32 -12.01 1.31
CA LEU A 269 -12.51 -10.90 0.40
C LEU A 269 -13.82 -10.20 0.72
N THR A 270 -13.77 -8.89 1.00
CA THR A 270 -14.95 -8.11 1.36
C THR A 270 -15.13 -6.89 0.46
N LYS A 271 -16.37 -6.67 0.02
CA LYS A 271 -16.85 -5.44 -0.63
C LYS A 271 -18.28 -5.20 -0.18
N THR A 272 -18.47 -4.15 0.63
CA THR A 272 -19.77 -3.77 1.18
C THR A 272 -20.06 -2.31 0.85
N VAL A 273 -21.24 -2.03 0.30
CA VAL A 273 -21.61 -0.68 -0.13
C VAL A 273 -22.98 -0.27 0.41
N ALA A 274 -23.07 0.99 0.83
CA ALA A 274 -24.33 1.60 1.30
C ALA A 274 -25.08 2.35 0.18
N SER A 275 -24.42 2.62 -0.93
CA SER A 275 -24.95 3.24 -2.14
C SER A 275 -24.66 2.34 -3.33
N ALA A 276 -25.45 2.45 -4.40
CA ALA A 276 -25.24 1.63 -5.60
C ALA A 276 -23.81 1.85 -6.12
N ASP A 277 -23.13 0.76 -6.41
CA ASP A 277 -21.73 0.77 -6.83
C ASP A 277 -21.45 -0.39 -7.78
N THR A 278 -20.31 -0.37 -8.44
CA THR A 278 -19.86 -1.45 -9.35
C THR A 278 -18.54 -2.02 -8.85
N LEU A 279 -18.45 -3.35 -8.76
CA LEU A 279 -17.20 -4.08 -8.64
C LEU A 279 -16.93 -4.78 -9.97
N THR A 280 -15.82 -4.41 -10.60
CA THR A 280 -15.47 -4.89 -11.94
C THR A 280 -14.36 -5.94 -11.85
N PHE A 281 -14.52 -7.08 -12.52
CA PHE A 281 -13.52 -8.14 -12.56
C PHE A 281 -12.87 -8.20 -13.93
N GLY A 282 -11.56 -8.50 -13.97
CA GLY A 282 -10.85 -8.71 -15.23
C GLY A 282 -11.45 -9.86 -16.05
N ASP A 283 -11.52 -9.68 -17.36
CA ASP A 283 -12.07 -10.68 -18.28
C ASP A 283 -11.31 -12.01 -18.19
N GLY A 284 -12.03 -13.12 -18.02
CA GLY A 284 -11.45 -14.46 -17.94
C GLY A 284 -10.64 -14.73 -16.67
N THR A 285 -10.63 -13.81 -15.70
CA THR A 285 -9.88 -13.99 -14.45
C THR A 285 -10.62 -14.91 -13.48
N THR A 286 -9.85 -15.53 -12.57
CA THR A 286 -10.39 -16.36 -11.50
C THR A 286 -10.00 -15.78 -10.14
N GLN A 287 -10.99 -15.43 -9.33
CA GLN A 287 -10.79 -15.11 -7.92
C GLN A 287 -11.08 -16.35 -7.09
N THR A 288 -10.14 -16.78 -6.27
CA THR A 288 -10.29 -17.97 -5.42
C THR A 288 -10.50 -17.56 -3.98
N ILE A 289 -11.50 -18.15 -3.34
CA ILE A 289 -11.74 -18.03 -1.90
C ILE A 289 -11.26 -19.33 -1.27
N SER A 290 -10.28 -19.21 -0.39
CA SER A 290 -9.64 -20.35 0.26
C SER A 290 -10.59 -21.06 1.22
N ALA A 291 -10.35 -22.34 1.46
CA ALA A 291 -11.14 -23.12 2.40
C ALA A 291 -11.13 -22.51 3.82
N GLY A 292 -12.31 -22.33 4.40
CA GLY A 292 -12.48 -21.69 5.71
C GLY A 292 -12.49 -20.16 5.69
N GLY A 293 -12.17 -19.54 4.55
CA GLY A 293 -12.30 -18.11 4.31
C GLY A 293 -13.72 -17.69 3.95
N THR A 294 -13.95 -16.38 3.79
CA THR A 294 -15.28 -15.81 3.53
C THR A 294 -15.28 -14.85 2.33
N LEU A 295 -16.24 -15.03 1.43
CA LEU A 295 -16.61 -14.04 0.42
C LEU A 295 -17.77 -13.19 0.93
N THR A 296 -17.54 -11.88 1.08
CA THR A 296 -18.60 -10.93 1.45
C THR A 296 -18.78 -9.90 0.34
N LEU A 297 -19.88 -10.01 -0.40
CA LEU A 297 -20.25 -9.06 -1.46
C LEU A 297 -21.65 -8.56 -1.16
N THR A 298 -21.76 -7.36 -0.59
CA THR A 298 -23.04 -6.85 -0.10
C THR A 298 -23.34 -5.44 -0.58
N GLY A 299 -24.51 -5.27 -1.21
CA GLY A 299 -25.12 -3.96 -1.43
C GLY A 299 -26.08 -3.59 -0.31
N ALA A 300 -26.92 -2.60 -0.58
CA ALA A 300 -28.02 -2.20 0.28
C ALA A 300 -29.36 -2.23 -0.46
N HIS A 301 -30.46 -2.23 0.29
CA HIS A 301 -31.79 -2.14 -0.28
C HIS A 301 -31.97 -0.85 -1.11
N GLY A 302 -32.34 -1.00 -2.39
CA GLY A 302 -32.43 0.10 -3.35
C GLY A 302 -31.08 0.62 -3.88
N ALA A 303 -29.98 -0.03 -3.48
CA ALA A 303 -28.61 0.38 -3.78
C ALA A 303 -27.72 -0.87 -3.95
N VAL A 304 -27.93 -1.61 -5.04
CA VAL A 304 -27.24 -2.88 -5.28
C VAL A 304 -25.76 -2.69 -5.63
N LEU A 305 -24.95 -3.69 -5.29
CA LEU A 305 -23.59 -3.82 -5.79
C LEU A 305 -23.61 -4.58 -7.12
N SER A 306 -23.25 -3.93 -8.21
CA SER A 306 -23.16 -4.55 -9.53
C SER A 306 -21.84 -5.30 -9.68
N LEU A 307 -21.88 -6.58 -10.03
CA LEU A 307 -20.71 -7.40 -10.37
C LEU A 307 -20.65 -7.53 -11.90
N ARG A 308 -19.56 -7.06 -12.50
CA ARG A 308 -19.39 -6.95 -13.96
C ARG A 308 -18.00 -7.40 -14.40
N THR A 309 -17.86 -7.78 -15.67
CA THR A 309 -16.56 -7.90 -16.34
C THR A 309 -16.08 -6.54 -16.85
N VAL A 310 -14.78 -6.40 -17.17
CA VAL A 310 -14.20 -5.16 -17.72
C VAL A 310 -14.79 -4.84 -19.08
N SER A 311 -15.00 -5.84 -19.95
CA SER A 311 -15.59 -5.61 -21.28
C SER A 311 -17.11 -5.44 -21.27
N ASP A 312 -17.81 -6.05 -20.30
CA ASP A 312 -19.28 -6.04 -20.14
C ASP A 312 -20.06 -6.38 -21.44
N ASP A 313 -19.46 -7.16 -22.33
CA ASP A 313 -19.95 -7.42 -23.69
C ASP A 313 -21.00 -8.54 -23.78
N GLY A 314 -21.30 -9.21 -22.65
CA GLY A 314 -22.19 -10.37 -22.60
C GLY A 314 -21.56 -11.67 -23.11
N VAL A 315 -20.23 -11.69 -23.30
CA VAL A 315 -19.45 -12.85 -23.77
C VAL A 315 -18.33 -13.17 -22.78
N ALA A 316 -17.57 -12.16 -22.35
CA ALA A 316 -16.52 -12.33 -21.36
C ALA A 316 -17.11 -12.65 -19.99
N THR A 317 -16.52 -13.62 -19.31
CA THR A 317 -16.94 -14.03 -17.96
C THR A 317 -15.80 -13.86 -16.96
N PHE A 318 -16.13 -13.72 -15.68
CA PHE A 318 -15.19 -13.92 -14.58
C PHE A 318 -15.58 -15.14 -13.74
N THR A 319 -14.62 -15.76 -13.06
CA THR A 319 -14.86 -16.93 -12.22
C THR A 319 -14.60 -16.63 -10.75
N ILE A 320 -15.52 -17.03 -9.88
CA ILE A 320 -15.28 -17.18 -8.44
C ILE A 320 -15.12 -18.67 -8.14
N MET A 321 -13.90 -19.06 -7.77
CA MET A 321 -13.63 -20.37 -7.21
C MET A 321 -13.89 -20.33 -5.71
N ASP A 322 -15.11 -20.71 -5.35
CA ASP A 322 -15.55 -20.63 -3.97
C ASP A 322 -15.28 -21.94 -3.22
N ASN A 323 -14.32 -21.93 -2.31
CA ASN A 323 -14.11 -23.04 -1.37
C ASN A 323 -14.43 -22.64 0.08
N GLY A 324 -14.95 -21.43 0.29
CA GLY A 324 -15.14 -20.81 1.59
C GLY A 324 -16.61 -20.77 2.03
N PHE A 325 -16.94 -19.75 2.81
CA PHE A 325 -18.30 -19.36 3.17
C PHE A 325 -18.73 -18.13 2.37
N GLU A 326 -20.03 -18.00 2.13
CA GLU A 326 -20.60 -16.90 1.34
C GLU A 326 -21.54 -16.03 2.18
N ASP A 327 -21.31 -14.71 2.14
CA ASP A 327 -22.28 -13.68 2.54
C ASP A 327 -22.49 -12.73 1.36
N VAL A 328 -23.36 -13.15 0.44
CA VAL A 328 -23.63 -12.43 -0.81
C VAL A 328 -25.08 -11.96 -0.82
N SER A 329 -25.29 -10.65 -0.82
CA SER A 329 -26.62 -10.07 -0.76
C SER A 329 -26.74 -8.70 -1.45
N PHE A 330 -27.94 -8.37 -1.95
CA PHE A 330 -28.18 -7.08 -2.65
C PHE A 330 -27.18 -6.82 -3.79
N VAL A 331 -26.85 -7.88 -4.53
CA VAL A 331 -25.96 -7.81 -5.69
C VAL A 331 -26.76 -7.88 -6.99
N ASP A 332 -26.25 -7.25 -8.03
CA ASP A 332 -26.68 -7.44 -9.41
C ASP A 332 -25.53 -8.12 -10.14
N VAL A 333 -25.71 -9.36 -10.59
CA VAL A 333 -24.61 -10.19 -11.12
C VAL A 333 -24.81 -10.43 -12.61
N LYS A 334 -23.77 -10.25 -13.40
CA LYS A 334 -23.77 -10.55 -14.84
C LYS A 334 -22.48 -11.29 -15.22
N ASP A 335 -22.60 -12.27 -16.11
CA ASP A 335 -21.49 -13.01 -16.72
C ASP A 335 -20.51 -13.66 -15.69
N ALA A 336 -21.05 -14.12 -14.55
CA ALA A 336 -20.26 -14.70 -13.47
C ALA A 336 -20.35 -16.23 -13.41
N ILE A 337 -19.22 -16.91 -13.22
CA ILE A 337 -19.15 -18.36 -13.05
C ILE A 337 -18.75 -18.69 -11.61
N ALA A 338 -19.53 -19.50 -10.90
CA ALA A 338 -19.15 -20.07 -9.61
C ALA A 338 -18.74 -21.55 -9.77
N THR A 339 -17.63 -21.99 -9.15
CA THR A 339 -17.21 -23.40 -9.25
C THR A 339 -18.02 -24.35 -8.37
N ASN A 340 -18.31 -23.96 -7.11
CA ASN A 340 -19.04 -24.79 -6.13
C ASN A 340 -20.45 -24.27 -5.81
N GLY A 341 -20.89 -23.25 -6.57
CA GLY A 341 -22.19 -22.63 -6.46
C GLY A 341 -22.23 -21.52 -5.41
N ILE A 342 -22.81 -20.38 -5.75
CA ILE A 342 -22.98 -19.24 -4.83
C ILE A 342 -24.46 -18.93 -4.69
N THR A 343 -24.92 -18.75 -3.46
CA THR A 343 -26.29 -18.29 -3.18
C THR A 343 -26.28 -16.79 -2.90
N ALA A 344 -26.84 -16.02 -3.82
CA ALA A 344 -27.00 -14.58 -3.66
C ALA A 344 -28.44 -14.27 -3.21
N THR A 345 -28.58 -13.63 -2.06
CA THR A 345 -29.90 -13.26 -1.50
C THR A 345 -30.26 -11.82 -1.87
N TYR A 346 -31.54 -11.53 -2.08
CA TYR A 346 -31.98 -10.19 -2.52
C TYR A 346 -31.21 -9.69 -3.74
N ALA A 347 -30.93 -10.58 -4.70
CA ALA A 347 -30.02 -10.30 -5.80
C ALA A 347 -30.75 -10.28 -7.15
N VAL A 348 -30.14 -9.61 -8.13
CA VAL A 348 -30.59 -9.54 -9.52
C VAL A 348 -29.69 -10.45 -10.36
N ASP A 349 -30.32 -11.30 -11.16
CA ASP A 349 -29.66 -12.06 -12.22
C ASP A 349 -29.71 -11.24 -13.52
N ALA A 350 -28.63 -10.53 -13.83
CA ALA A 350 -28.50 -9.77 -15.06
C ALA A 350 -28.03 -10.65 -16.26
N SER A 351 -28.22 -11.96 -16.16
CA SER A 351 -27.91 -13.01 -17.13
C SER A 351 -26.42 -13.38 -17.26
N GLY A 352 -26.13 -14.46 -17.98
CA GLY A 352 -24.76 -14.96 -18.20
C GLY A 352 -24.15 -15.70 -16.99
N ASN A 353 -24.93 -15.90 -15.92
CA ASN A 353 -24.42 -16.48 -14.69
C ASN A 353 -24.51 -18.02 -14.68
N THR A 354 -23.43 -18.69 -14.24
CA THR A 354 -23.34 -20.15 -14.12
C THR A 354 -23.11 -20.57 -12.67
N ASN A 355 -23.92 -21.52 -12.17
CA ASN A 355 -23.93 -21.99 -10.77
C ASN A 355 -24.24 -20.88 -9.73
N TRP A 356 -24.91 -19.82 -10.14
CA TRP A 356 -25.46 -18.84 -9.21
C TRP A 356 -26.91 -19.18 -8.89
N THR A 357 -27.24 -19.19 -7.61
CA THR A 357 -28.62 -19.28 -7.13
C THR A 357 -29.06 -17.93 -6.63
N PHE A 358 -30.00 -17.30 -7.33
CA PHE A 358 -30.60 -16.05 -6.93
C PHE A 358 -31.85 -16.37 -6.10
N ALA A 359 -31.73 -16.26 -4.78
CA ALA A 359 -32.83 -16.61 -3.89
C ALA A 359 -33.98 -15.61 -4.06
N SER A 360 -35.09 -16.08 -4.62
CA SER A 360 -36.37 -15.36 -4.65
C SER A 360 -36.93 -15.21 -3.24
N HIS A 361 -37.75 -14.19 -3.02
CA HIS A 361 -38.44 -14.03 -1.74
C HIS A 361 -39.49 -15.14 -1.58
N LEU A 362 -39.38 -15.94 -0.51
CA LEU A 362 -40.39 -16.94 -0.15
C LEU A 362 -41.14 -16.52 1.12
N VAL A 363 -42.46 -16.41 1.03
CA VAL A 363 -43.34 -16.13 2.15
C VAL A 363 -43.70 -17.45 2.85
N THR A 364 -43.20 -17.62 4.06
CA THR A 364 -43.33 -18.82 4.92
C THR A 364 -44.11 -18.55 6.21
N SER A 365 -44.74 -17.38 6.35
CA SER A 365 -45.48 -17.01 7.55
C SER A 365 -46.72 -16.18 7.25
N THR A 366 -47.80 -16.43 8.00
CA THR A 366 -49.02 -15.62 7.99
C THR A 366 -48.90 -14.32 8.80
N ALA A 367 -47.76 -14.12 9.49
CA ALA A 367 -47.51 -12.92 10.27
C ALA A 367 -47.35 -11.68 9.37
N ASN A 368 -47.86 -10.54 9.84
CA ASN A 368 -47.74 -9.25 9.19
C ASN A 368 -46.67 -8.38 9.89
N THR A 369 -45.44 -8.88 9.99
CA THR A 369 -44.29 -8.20 10.63
C THR A 369 -43.22 -7.84 9.59
N LEU A 370 -42.13 -7.18 10.00
CA LEU A 370 -40.98 -6.91 9.14
C LEU A 370 -39.88 -7.98 9.35
N THR A 371 -40.28 -9.24 9.44
CA THR A 371 -39.37 -10.38 9.69
C THR A 371 -39.23 -11.23 8.42
N ALA A 372 -38.04 -11.76 8.17
CA ALA A 372 -37.79 -12.69 7.05
C ALA A 372 -38.84 -13.80 6.99
N GLY A 373 -39.31 -14.10 5.78
CA GLY A 373 -40.39 -15.07 5.54
C GLY A 373 -41.81 -14.51 5.62
N THR A 374 -42.01 -13.22 5.93
CA THR A 374 -43.35 -12.58 5.88
C THR A 374 -43.58 -11.84 4.57
N LEU A 375 -44.85 -11.71 4.13
CA LEU A 375 -45.19 -10.96 2.92
C LEU A 375 -44.77 -9.50 3.00
N ARG A 376 -44.97 -8.86 4.16
CA ARG A 376 -44.56 -7.46 4.36
C ARG A 376 -43.06 -7.31 4.19
N TRP A 377 -42.26 -8.19 4.77
CA TRP A 377 -40.82 -8.16 4.59
C TRP A 377 -40.43 -8.42 3.13
N ALA A 378 -41.05 -9.41 2.46
CA ALA A 378 -40.78 -9.70 1.06
C ALA A 378 -41.08 -8.51 0.14
N MET A 379 -42.21 -7.84 0.34
CA MET A 379 -42.55 -6.63 -0.40
C MET A 379 -41.65 -5.44 -0.06
N THR A 380 -41.09 -5.40 1.15
CA THR A 380 -40.17 -4.33 1.56
C THR A 380 -38.81 -4.47 0.91
N TYR A 381 -38.30 -5.69 0.73
CA TYR A 381 -36.93 -5.95 0.29
C TYR A 381 -36.80 -6.51 -1.13
N ALA A 382 -37.91 -6.73 -1.83
CA ALA A 382 -37.89 -7.11 -3.24
C ALA A 382 -37.17 -6.06 -4.10
N LEU A 383 -36.44 -6.54 -5.11
CA LEU A 383 -35.79 -5.73 -6.14
C LEU A 383 -36.55 -5.79 -7.47
N SER A 384 -36.11 -5.01 -8.46
CA SER A 384 -36.64 -5.07 -9.83
C SER A 384 -36.47 -6.48 -10.40
N ASP A 385 -37.46 -6.91 -11.20
CA ASP A 385 -37.45 -8.19 -11.94
C ASP A 385 -37.39 -9.45 -11.06
N GLN A 386 -37.65 -9.31 -9.75
CA GLN A 386 -37.78 -10.43 -8.82
C GLN A 386 -39.20 -11.01 -8.74
N ALA A 387 -39.30 -12.20 -8.15
CA ALA A 387 -40.56 -12.82 -7.77
C ALA A 387 -40.66 -13.02 -6.25
N ILE A 388 -41.85 -12.80 -5.70
CA ILE A 388 -42.27 -13.18 -4.35
C ILE A 388 -43.17 -14.41 -4.49
N TYR A 389 -42.75 -15.54 -3.95
CA TYR A 389 -43.51 -16.78 -3.91
C TYR A 389 -44.09 -17.04 -2.51
N PHE A 390 -45.06 -17.95 -2.43
CA PHE A 390 -45.68 -18.37 -1.17
C PHE A 390 -45.47 -19.85 -0.95
N ASP A 391 -44.97 -20.21 0.23
CA ASP A 391 -44.74 -21.60 0.62
C ASP A 391 -46.07 -22.36 0.71
N THR A 392 -46.21 -23.38 -0.15
CA THR A 392 -47.41 -24.23 -0.23
C THR A 392 -47.73 -25.00 1.06
N THR A 393 -46.75 -25.20 1.94
CA THR A 393 -46.97 -25.85 3.24
C THR A 393 -47.69 -24.92 4.23
N VAL A 394 -47.48 -23.62 4.08
CA VAL A 394 -48.07 -22.56 4.93
C VAL A 394 -49.33 -22.00 4.31
N PHE A 395 -49.38 -21.92 2.98
CA PHE A 395 -50.50 -21.41 2.20
C PHE A 395 -51.12 -22.50 1.29
N PRO A 396 -51.56 -23.64 1.81
CA PRO A 396 -52.04 -24.73 0.96
C PRO A 396 -53.35 -24.38 0.26
N SER A 397 -53.50 -24.81 -1.00
CA SER A 397 -54.72 -24.59 -1.80
C SER A 397 -55.97 -25.22 -1.19
N ALA A 398 -55.82 -26.36 -0.53
CA ALA A 398 -56.91 -27.08 0.13
C ALA A 398 -57.38 -26.44 1.46
N ALA A 399 -56.55 -25.58 2.07
CA ALA A 399 -56.87 -24.90 3.32
C ALA A 399 -56.19 -23.51 3.35
N PRO A 400 -56.74 -22.51 2.63
CA PRO A 400 -56.08 -21.22 2.47
C PRO A 400 -55.77 -20.54 3.81
N ALA A 401 -54.51 -20.15 3.99
CA ALA A 401 -54.08 -19.37 5.14
C ALA A 401 -54.21 -17.87 4.86
N THR A 402 -54.62 -17.10 5.88
CA THR A 402 -54.85 -15.66 5.75
C THR A 402 -53.72 -14.87 6.41
N ILE A 403 -53.14 -13.91 5.68
CA ILE A 403 -52.29 -12.86 6.26
C ILE A 403 -53.20 -11.71 6.70
N SER A 404 -53.31 -11.49 8.00
CA SER A 404 -54.10 -10.40 8.56
C SER A 404 -53.30 -9.10 8.53
N VAL A 405 -53.68 -8.20 7.63
CA VAL A 405 -53.02 -6.91 7.44
C VAL A 405 -53.63 -5.87 8.39
N THR A 406 -52.87 -5.45 9.40
CA THR A 406 -53.30 -4.46 10.42
C THR A 406 -52.90 -3.02 10.08
N THR A 407 -51.94 -2.86 9.17
CA THR A 407 -51.46 -1.57 8.62
C THR A 407 -51.22 -1.75 7.12
N ALA A 408 -51.29 -0.67 6.33
CA ALA A 408 -51.09 -0.75 4.89
C ALA A 408 -49.79 -1.53 4.54
N LEU A 409 -49.86 -2.40 3.53
CA LEU A 409 -48.66 -3.08 3.02
C LEU A 409 -47.69 -2.05 2.42
N PRO A 410 -46.38 -2.36 2.39
CA PRO A 410 -45.40 -1.52 1.71
C PRO A 410 -45.82 -1.25 0.27
N ALA A 411 -45.57 -0.03 -0.21
CA ALA A 411 -45.80 0.29 -1.61
C ALA A 411 -44.81 -0.47 -2.49
N VAL A 412 -45.30 -1.09 -3.56
CA VAL A 412 -44.45 -1.69 -4.60
C VAL A 412 -43.98 -0.56 -5.52
N SER A 413 -42.69 -0.32 -5.54
CA SER A 413 -42.04 0.69 -6.38
C SER A 413 -41.02 0.09 -7.36
N GLN A 414 -40.76 -1.21 -7.22
CA GLN A 414 -39.86 -2.00 -8.05
C GLN A 414 -40.43 -2.21 -9.46
N GLY A 415 -39.57 -2.17 -10.47
CA GLY A 415 -39.94 -2.56 -11.84
C GLY A 415 -40.21 -4.06 -11.91
N ASN A 416 -41.26 -4.47 -12.64
CA ASN A 416 -41.54 -5.87 -12.99
C ASN A 416 -41.59 -6.88 -11.82
N LEU A 417 -41.90 -6.44 -10.60
CA LEU A 417 -42.05 -7.34 -9.46
C LEU A 417 -43.23 -8.30 -9.69
N THR A 418 -42.94 -9.60 -9.64
CA THR A 418 -43.98 -10.64 -9.69
C THR A 418 -44.33 -11.06 -8.27
N ILE A 419 -45.62 -11.07 -7.93
CA ILE A 419 -46.12 -11.69 -6.69
C ILE A 419 -46.95 -12.90 -7.10
N ASP A 420 -46.37 -14.09 -6.94
CA ASP A 420 -46.94 -15.33 -7.43
C ASP A 420 -47.44 -16.23 -6.28
N ALA A 421 -48.75 -16.26 -6.13
CA ALA A 421 -49.46 -17.18 -5.24
C ALA A 421 -50.14 -18.32 -6.02
N SER A 422 -49.85 -18.50 -7.31
CA SER A 422 -50.49 -19.49 -8.18
C SER A 422 -50.31 -20.96 -7.76
N PRO A 423 -49.20 -21.41 -7.13
CA PRO A 423 -49.11 -22.77 -6.58
C PRO A 423 -50.17 -23.07 -5.51
N ASN A 424 -50.78 -22.02 -4.95
CA ASN A 424 -51.74 -22.07 -3.85
C ASN A 424 -53.17 -21.76 -4.30
N ALA A 425 -53.38 -21.42 -5.58
CA ALA A 425 -54.70 -21.25 -6.16
C ALA A 425 -55.23 -22.64 -6.58
N GLY A 426 -56.19 -23.16 -5.83
CA GLY A 426 -56.73 -24.52 -6.02
C GLY A 426 -57.19 -24.80 -7.45
N GLY A 427 -56.79 -25.98 -7.94
CA GLY A 427 -57.47 -26.72 -9.00
C GLY A 427 -58.47 -27.72 -8.44
#